data_AF-A0A1G3CBC1-F1
#
_entry.id   AF-A0A1G3CBC1-F1
#
_cell.length_a   1.000
_cell.length_b   1.000
_cell.length_c   1.000
_cell.angle_alpha   90.00
_cell.angle_beta   90.00
_cell.angle_gamma   90.00
#
_symmetry.space_group_name_H-M   'P 1'
#
loop_
_entity.id
_entity.type
_entity.pdbx_description
1 polymer ?
#
loop_
_entity_poly.entity_id
_entity_poly.type
_entity_poly.pdbx_seq_one_letter_code
_entity_poly.pdbx_strand_id
1 'polypeptide(L)'
;MVIEYNNIGVLTVPDHLRIDLRNCTLSAEKLCEINPFYALSSWKGPLKEKYDFIFSDWVFEVKGTRKDGHIHTTNGLDQLKPPSGKYLALISFLATKSEGALSKSLQN
;
A
#
# COMPACT_ATOMS: atom_id res chain seq x y z
N MET A 1 12.01 -9.25 -2.12
CA MET A 1 12.12 -8.80 -0.72
C MET A 1 10.71 -8.53 -0.24
N VAL A 2 10.27 -9.17 0.86
CA VAL A 2 9.00 -8.82 1.52
C VAL A 2 9.34 -7.80 2.58
N ILE A 3 8.74 -6.61 2.51
CA ILE A 3 8.91 -5.57 3.52
C ILE A 3 7.65 -5.59 4.38
N GLU A 4 7.77 -6.11 5.59
CA GLU A 4 6.70 -6.12 6.57
C GLU A 4 6.76 -4.83 7.39
N TYR A 5 5.70 -4.02 7.33
CA TYR A 5 5.55 -2.85 8.19
C TYR A 5 4.63 -3.21 9.36
N ASN A 6 5.18 -3.30 10.57
CA ASN A 6 4.42 -3.52 11.82
C ASN A 6 3.87 -2.20 12.41
N ASN A 7 3.71 -1.16 11.60
CA ASN A 7 3.39 0.17 12.11
C ASN A 7 1.88 0.44 12.07
N ILE A 8 1.31 0.65 13.26
CA ILE A 8 -0.10 0.91 13.53
C ILE A 8 -0.42 2.36 13.12
N GLY A 9 -0.40 2.64 11.82
CA GLY A 9 -0.92 3.89 11.26
C GLY A 9 -2.41 3.76 11.01
N VAL A 10 -3.25 4.39 11.84
CA VAL A 10 -4.70 4.38 11.65
C VAL A 10 -5.12 5.61 10.84
N LEU A 11 -5.25 5.44 9.52
CA LEU A 11 -5.89 6.44 8.66
C LEU A 11 -7.40 6.19 8.64
N THR A 12 -8.19 7.19 9.01
CA THR A 12 -9.66 7.09 8.92
C THR A 12 -10.11 7.60 7.57
N VAL A 13 -10.46 6.66 6.71
CA VAL A 13 -10.89 6.91 5.33
C VAL A 13 -12.36 6.51 5.23
N PRO A 14 -13.23 7.31 4.58
CA PRO A 14 -14.66 7.05 4.55
C PRO A 14 -15.02 5.60 4.19
N ASP A 15 -16.07 5.05 4.78
CA ASP A 15 -16.43 3.64 4.61
C ASP A 15 -16.71 3.22 3.16
N HIS A 16 -17.02 4.18 2.29
CA HIS A 16 -17.20 3.95 0.87
C HIS A 16 -15.89 3.73 0.08
N LEU A 17 -14.71 3.98 0.68
CA LEU A 17 -13.43 3.66 0.06
C LEU A 17 -13.11 2.16 0.20
N ARG A 18 -12.81 1.50 -0.94
CA ARG A 18 -12.30 0.13 -0.95
C ARG A 18 -11.02 0.02 -0.12
N ILE A 19 -10.80 -1.14 0.51
CA ILE A 19 -9.60 -1.43 1.31
C ILE A 19 -8.32 -1.09 0.55
N ASP A 20 -8.33 -1.36 -0.75
CA ASP A 20 -7.24 -1.06 -1.69
C ASP A 20 -6.79 0.41 -1.61
N LEU A 21 -7.73 1.34 -1.80
CA LEU A 21 -7.50 2.79 -1.71
C LEU A 21 -6.86 3.20 -0.39
N ARG A 22 -7.24 2.57 0.73
CA ARG A 22 -6.70 2.90 2.06
C ARG A 22 -5.25 2.48 2.20
N ASN A 23 -4.90 1.31 1.68
CA ASN A 23 -3.55 0.76 1.79
C ASN A 23 -2.57 1.55 0.91
N CYS A 24 -2.98 1.94 -0.30
CA CYS A 24 -2.16 2.75 -1.19
C CYS A 24 -1.83 4.10 -0.55
N THR A 25 -2.81 4.77 0.06
CA THR A 25 -2.62 6.06 0.72
C THR A 25 -1.69 5.96 1.94
N LEU A 26 -1.88 4.96 2.80
CA LEU A 26 -0.99 4.71 3.94
C LEU A 26 0.46 4.44 3.49
N SER A 27 0.63 3.65 2.43
CA SER A 27 1.95 3.36 1.86
C SER A 27 2.59 4.62 1.29
N ALA A 28 1.82 5.45 0.59
CA ALA A 28 2.29 6.72 0.04
C ALA A 28 2.75 7.67 1.16
N GLU A 29 2.00 7.79 2.25
CA GLU A 29 2.39 8.59 3.42
C GLU A 29 3.73 8.11 4.01
N LYS A 30 3.89 6.79 4.21
CA LYS A 30 5.15 6.22 4.71
C LYS A 30 6.32 6.38 3.76
N LEU A 31 6.10 6.25 2.46
CA LEU A 31 7.15 6.53 1.48
C LEU A 31 7.50 8.02 1.44
N CYS A 32 6.52 8.92 1.67
CA CYS A 32 6.76 10.35 1.77
C CYS A 32 7.61 10.73 2.99
N GLU A 33 7.53 9.99 4.10
CA GLU A 33 8.43 10.17 5.26
C GLU A 33 9.90 9.90 4.90
N ILE A 34 10.17 9.05 3.90
CA ILE A 34 11.51 8.75 3.40
C ILE A 34 11.93 9.75 2.34
N ASN A 35 11.12 9.90 1.28
CA ASN A 35 11.35 10.86 0.22
C ASN A 35 10.02 11.20 -0.50
N PRO A 36 9.46 12.41 -0.28
CA PRO A 36 8.15 12.77 -0.81
C PRO A 36 8.13 12.89 -2.34
N PHE A 37 9.24 13.34 -2.95
CA PHE A 37 9.33 13.46 -4.40
C PHE A 37 9.24 12.10 -5.08
N TYR A 38 10.06 11.13 -4.64
CA TYR A 38 10.03 9.78 -5.23
C TYR A 38 8.75 9.03 -4.89
N ALA A 39 8.19 9.21 -3.69
CA ALA A 39 6.92 8.59 -3.29
C ALA A 39 5.77 9.05 -4.20
N LEU A 40 5.58 10.35 -4.38
CA LEU A 40 4.47 10.88 -5.18
C LEU A 40 4.67 10.64 -6.68
N SER A 41 5.90 10.75 -7.19
CA SER A 41 6.18 10.53 -8.62
C SER A 41 6.06 9.05 -9.05
N SER A 42 6.30 8.12 -8.14
CA SER A 42 6.17 6.67 -8.40
C SER A 42 4.75 6.15 -8.21
N TRP A 43 3.91 6.83 -7.43
CA TRP A 43 2.53 6.40 -7.15
C TRP A 43 1.68 6.37 -8.42
N LYS A 44 1.04 5.23 -8.70
CA LYS A 44 0.13 5.03 -9.83
C LYS A 44 -1.34 5.13 -9.48
N GLY A 45 -1.61 5.39 -8.20
CA GLY A 45 -2.96 5.53 -7.71
C GLY A 45 -3.69 4.20 -7.57
N PRO A 46 -4.90 4.25 -7.04
CA PRO A 46 -5.74 3.08 -6.71
C PRO A 46 -6.52 2.52 -7.90
N LEU A 47 -6.27 3.03 -9.11
CA LEU A 47 -7.12 2.81 -10.28
C LEU A 47 -6.56 1.71 -11.18
N LYS A 48 -6.65 0.46 -10.71
CA LYS A 48 -6.44 -0.78 -11.51
C LYS A 48 -5.11 -0.89 -12.28
N GLU A 49 -4.14 -0.04 -11.98
CA GLU A 49 -2.77 -0.24 -12.45
C GLU A 49 -2.22 -1.53 -11.84
N LYS A 50 -1.34 -2.20 -12.59
CA LYS A 50 -0.83 -3.52 -12.19
C LYS A 50 -0.05 -3.48 -10.87
N TYR A 51 0.56 -2.34 -10.57
CA TYR A 51 1.38 -2.06 -9.38
C TYR A 51 1.03 -0.69 -8.82
N ASP A 52 0.99 -0.57 -7.50
CA ASP A 52 0.69 0.70 -6.81
C ASP A 52 1.81 1.75 -6.95
N PHE A 53 3.07 1.31 -6.99
CA PHE A 53 4.23 2.19 -7.19
C PHE A 53 5.18 1.64 -8.23
N ILE A 54 5.69 2.53 -9.09
CA ILE A 54 6.69 2.20 -10.11
C ILE A 54 7.88 3.16 -9.97
N PHE A 55 9.00 2.63 -9.49
CA PHE A 55 10.31 3.27 -9.41
C PHE A 55 11.18 2.88 -10.61
N SER A 56 12.41 3.42 -10.69
CA SER A 56 13.40 3.08 -11.72
C SER A 56 13.65 1.57 -11.78
N ASP A 57 13.97 0.97 -10.64
CA ASP A 57 14.44 -0.42 -10.56
C ASP A 57 13.44 -1.34 -9.83
N TRP A 58 12.39 -0.78 -9.24
CA TRP A 58 11.43 -1.50 -8.42
C TRP A 58 9.99 -1.21 -8.82
N VAL A 59 9.13 -2.20 -8.69
CA VAL A 59 7.67 -2.06 -8.65
C VAL A 59 7.16 -2.58 -7.33
N PHE A 60 6.28 -1.83 -6.68
CA PHE A 60 5.68 -2.24 -5.41
C PHE A 60 4.19 -2.51 -5.61
N GLU A 61 3.73 -3.65 -5.10
CA GLU A 61 2.32 -4.00 -4.97
C GLU A 61 1.96 -3.99 -3.48
N VAL A 62 0.90 -3.28 -3.14
CA VAL A 62 0.40 -3.12 -1.78
C VAL A 62 -0.83 -3.98 -1.58
N LYS A 63 -0.80 -4.85 -0.57
CA LYS A 63 -1.95 -5.67 -0.16
C LYS A 63 -2.24 -5.46 1.31
N GLY A 64 -3.53 -5.28 1.62
CA GLY A 64 -3.99 -5.14 3.00
C GLY A 64 -5.13 -6.09 3.31
N THR A 65 -5.13 -6.61 4.54
CA THR A 65 -6.18 -7.51 5.05
C THR A 65 -6.67 -7.03 6.42
N ARG A 66 -7.93 -7.34 6.74
CA ARG A 66 -8.56 -7.14 8.06
C ARG A 66 -8.74 -8.44 8.85
N LYS A 67 -8.48 -9.57 8.22
CA LYS A 67 -8.57 -10.89 8.85
C LYS A 67 -7.28 -11.16 9.60
N ASP A 68 -7.36 -11.93 10.68
CA ASP A 68 -6.17 -12.37 11.40
C ASP A 68 -5.24 -13.14 10.44
N GLY A 69 -3.99 -12.67 10.33
CA GLY A 69 -2.95 -13.23 9.48
C GLY A 69 -2.71 -12.48 8.16
N HIS A 70 -1.50 -12.63 7.60
CA HIS A 70 -1.02 -11.96 6.38
C HIS A 70 -1.29 -12.78 5.11
N ILE A 71 -2.51 -13.30 4.97
CA ILE A 71 -2.92 -14.06 3.78
C ILE A 71 -3.64 -13.11 2.82
N HIS A 72 -3.06 -12.92 1.63
CA HIS A 72 -3.59 -12.02 0.60
C HIS A 72 -3.99 -12.79 -0.66
N THR A 73 -5.16 -12.47 -1.20
CA THR A 73 -5.57 -12.96 -2.52
C THR A 73 -5.06 -12.00 -3.59
N THR A 74 -4.25 -12.51 -4.52
CA THR A 74 -3.86 -11.78 -5.73
C THR A 74 -4.89 -12.00 -6.84
N ASN A 75 -5.19 -10.98 -7.63
CA ASN A 75 -6.19 -11.07 -8.70
C ASN A 75 -5.67 -11.81 -9.95
N GLY A 76 -4.37 -12.09 -10.00
CA GLY A 76 -3.74 -12.89 -11.06
C GLY A 76 -2.26 -13.10 -10.79
N LEU A 77 -1.70 -14.19 -11.33
CA LEU A 77 -0.26 -14.53 -11.21
C LEU A 77 0.64 -13.53 -11.92
N ASP A 78 0.09 -12.76 -12.87
CA ASP A 78 0.77 -11.70 -13.55
C ASP A 78 1.21 -10.59 -12.59
N GLN A 79 0.47 -10.32 -11.51
CA GLN A 79 0.88 -9.38 -10.45
C GLN A 79 2.20 -9.78 -9.77
N LEU A 80 2.61 -11.06 -9.87
CA LEU A 80 3.86 -11.57 -9.31
C LEU A 80 5.04 -11.50 -10.31
N LYS A 81 4.81 -10.98 -11.52
CA LYS A 81 5.80 -10.91 -12.60
C LYS A 81 6.19 -9.46 -12.89
N PRO A 82 7.27 -8.93 -12.27
CA PRO A 82 7.71 -7.58 -12.52
C PRO A 82 8.04 -7.35 -14.01
N PRO A 83 7.98 -6.10 -14.50
CA PRO A 83 8.50 -5.75 -15.80
C PRO A 83 9.98 -6.14 -15.94
N SER A 84 10.44 -6.42 -17.16
CA SER A 84 11.83 -6.76 -17.42
C SER A 84 12.78 -5.69 -16.86
N GLY A 85 13.84 -6.13 -16.18
CA GLY A 85 14.82 -5.24 -15.56
C GLY A 85 14.38 -4.59 -14.25
N LYS A 86 13.18 -4.89 -13.74
CA LYS A 86 12.71 -4.40 -12.42
C LYS A 86 12.55 -5.53 -11.42
N TYR A 87 12.69 -5.19 -10.15
CA TYR A 87 12.39 -6.06 -9.02
C TYR A 87 10.97 -5.81 -8.50
N LEU A 88 10.33 -6.85 -7.96
CA LEU A 88 9.03 -6.75 -7.30
C LEU A 88 9.21 -6.75 -5.77
N ALA A 89 8.55 -5.79 -5.11
CA ALA A 89 8.31 -5.83 -3.67
C ALA A 89 6.81 -5.97 -3.40
N LEU A 90 6.45 -6.85 -2.47
CA LEU A 90 5.10 -6.96 -1.94
C LEU A 90 5.08 -6.29 -0.58
N ILE A 91 4.23 -5.28 -0.43
CA ILE A 91 4.03 -4.59 0.84
C ILE A 91 2.72 -5.09 1.44
N SER A 92 2.82 -5.67 2.64
CA SER A 92 1.69 -6.25 3.34
C SER A 92 1.28 -5.40 4.53
N PHE A 93 -0.01 -5.10 4.65
CA PHE A 93 -0.60 -4.45 5.82
C PHE A 93 -1.67 -5.34 6.48
N LEU A 94 -1.64 -5.40 7.80
CA LEU A 94 -2.72 -5.95 8.61
C LEU A 94 -3.43 -4.78 9.29
N ALA A 95 -4.66 -4.51 8.86
CA ALA A 95 -5.49 -3.48 9.47
C ALA A 95 -6.28 -4.08 10.64
N THR A 96 -5.78 -3.88 11.86
CA THR A 96 -6.49 -4.23 13.09
C THR A 96 -7.39 -3.10 13.54
N LYS A 97 -8.60 -3.42 14.03
CA LYS A 97 -9.46 -2.42 14.66
C LYS A 97 -8.87 -2.07 16.03
N SER A 98 -8.54 -0.79 16.25
CA SER A 98 -8.16 -0.27 17.56
C SER A 98 -9.34 0.52 18.12
N GLU A 99 -9.80 0.16 19.33
CA GLU A 99 -10.67 1.05 20.10
C GLU A 99 -9.84 2.24 20.61
N GLY A 100 -10.33 3.48 20.43
CA GLY A 100 -9.66 4.69 20.94
C GLY A 100 -8.53 5.27 20.08
N ALA A 101 -8.29 4.78 18.86
CA ALA A 101 -7.27 5.37 17.99
C ALA A 101 -7.67 6.78 17.51
N LEU A 102 -6.77 7.76 17.66
CA LEU A 102 -6.92 9.11 17.12
C LEU A 102 -6.90 9.05 15.59
N SER A 103 -8.00 9.46 14.97
CA SER A 103 -8.15 9.52 13.53
C SER A 103 -7.49 10.79 12.98
N LYS A 104 -6.55 10.63 12.04
CA LYS A 104 -6.00 11.75 11.27
C LYS A 104 -6.74 11.87 9.95
N SER A 105 -7.36 13.02 9.72
CA SER A 105 -7.97 13.37 8.43
C SER A 105 -6.90 13.96 7.52
N LEU A 106 -6.75 13.41 6.31
CA LEU A 106 -5.97 14.06 5.26
C LEU A 106 -6.84 15.18 4.70
N GLN A 107 -6.68 16.39 5.22
CA GLN A 107 -7.26 17.57 4.58
C GLN A 107 -6.36 17.95 3.40
N ASN A 108 -6.99 18.10 2.24
CA ASN A 108 -6.38 18.64 1.02
C ASN A 108 -5.93 20.09 1.21
#